data_AF-A0A6N6KIT3-F1
#
_entry.id   AF-A0A6N6KIT3-F1
#
_cell.length_a   1.000
_cell.length_b   1.000
_cell.length_c   1.000
_cell.angle_alpha   90.00
_cell.angle_beta   90.00
_cell.angle_gamma   90.00
#
_symmetry.space_group_name_H-M   'P 1'
#
loop_
_entity.id
_entity.type
_entity.pdbx_description
1 polymer ?
#
loop_
_entity_poly.entity_id
_entity_poly.type
_entity_poly.pdbx_seq_one_letter_code
_entity_poly.pdbx_strand_id
1 'polypeptide(L)'
;MKKEKMNRNIYDPENPKTKKQLKDLRTPWKLWLYFFKHLPSVLFFGVRLKSLTPYKAEVTVPFKWRTQNPFRSIYAGAQFAAAELSNGLIAGHLIYGRGKMAMLITKVEIEYVKKATSLTTFTCEEGQKLMDGIQKAIDLGEPQEVTVLTTGTQKDGEVVSRMWFTWSFKMRD
;
A
#
# COMPACT_ATOMS: atom_id res chain seq x y z
N MET A 1 -9.25 38.48 -1.03
CA MET A 1 -7.99 38.20 -0.30
C MET A 1 -8.07 36.79 0.28
N LYS A 2 -7.21 35.81 0.04
CA LYS A 2 -6.01 35.62 -0.80
C LYS A 2 -6.17 34.23 -1.45
N LYS A 3 -6.18 34.15 -2.78
CA LYS A 3 -5.88 32.90 -3.49
C LYS A 3 -4.37 32.72 -3.49
N GLU A 4 -3.79 32.31 -2.36
CA GLU A 4 -2.49 31.63 -2.38
C GLU A 4 -2.80 30.14 -2.59
N LYS A 5 -3.08 29.76 -3.84
CA LYS A 5 -3.00 28.35 -4.25
C LYS A 5 -1.53 27.98 -4.24
N MET A 6 -1.03 27.71 -3.04
CA MET A 6 0.33 27.29 -2.82
C MET A 6 0.46 25.89 -3.41
N ASN A 7 1.33 25.79 -4.41
CA ASN A 7 1.86 24.55 -4.96
C ASN A 7 2.64 23.84 -3.84
N ARG A 8 1.94 23.31 -2.83
CA ARG A 8 2.54 22.52 -1.75
C ARG A 8 2.52 21.10 -2.24
N ASN A 9 3.65 20.60 -2.75
CA ASN A 9 3.85 19.16 -2.81
C ASN A 9 3.47 18.59 -1.44
N ILE A 10 2.40 17.81 -1.36
CA ILE A 10 1.90 17.33 -0.08
C ILE A 10 2.99 16.58 0.69
N TYR A 11 3.92 15.94 -0.03
CA TYR A 11 5.03 15.21 0.55
C TYR A 11 6.25 16.12 0.73
N ASP A 12 6.50 16.46 2.00
CA ASP A 12 7.75 17.06 2.44
C ASP A 12 8.66 15.96 3.02
N PRO A 13 9.71 15.53 2.29
CA PRO A 13 10.66 14.55 2.80
C PRO A 13 11.42 15.05 4.03
N GLU A 14 11.56 16.37 4.21
CA GLU A 14 12.33 16.99 5.29
C GLU A 14 11.56 17.13 6.60
N ASN A 15 10.23 17.00 6.55
CA ASN A 15 9.39 17.05 7.74
C ASN A 15 9.80 15.96 8.77
N PRO A 16 10.17 16.32 10.01
CA PRO A 16 10.64 15.37 11.02
C PRO A 16 9.63 14.28 11.37
N LYS A 17 8.32 14.59 11.33
CA LYS A 17 7.26 13.61 11.61
C LYS A 17 7.17 12.58 10.49
N THR A 18 7.23 13.03 9.23
CA THR A 18 7.24 12.19 8.03
C THR A 18 8.47 11.28 8.01
N LYS A 19 9.67 11.84 8.25
CA LYS A 19 10.92 11.07 8.36
C LYS A 19 10.84 10.00 9.46
N LYS A 20 10.36 10.38 10.64
CA LYS A 20 10.21 9.44 11.77
C LYS A 20 9.23 8.32 11.43
N GLN A 21 8.06 8.63 10.88
CA GLN A 21 7.06 7.61 10.52
C GLN A 21 7.62 6.63 9.49
N LEU A 22 8.28 7.12 8.43
CA LEU A 22 8.88 6.27 7.42
C LEU A 22 9.98 5.37 8.02
N LYS A 23 10.80 5.92 8.93
CA LYS A 23 11.79 5.14 9.69
C LYS A 23 11.13 4.07 10.54
N ASP A 24 10.03 4.38 11.20
CA ASP A 24 9.30 3.44 12.05
C ASP A 24 8.66 2.31 11.23
N LEU A 25 8.06 2.61 10.07
CA LEU A 25 7.53 1.62 9.14
C LEU A 25 8.63 0.71 8.57
N ARG A 26 9.81 1.26 8.31
CA ARG A 26 10.99 0.49 7.85
C ARG A 26 11.68 -0.29 8.98
N THR A 27 11.32 -0.08 10.23
CA THR A 27 11.91 -0.77 11.39
C THR A 27 11.15 -2.08 11.64
N PRO A 28 11.73 -3.27 11.40
CA PRO A 28 10.97 -4.52 11.35
C PRO A 28 10.18 -4.85 12.61
N TRP A 29 10.76 -4.66 13.81
CA TRP A 29 10.07 -4.98 15.07
C TRP A 29 8.93 -4.00 15.39
N LYS A 30 9.06 -2.72 14.99
CA LYS A 30 7.98 -1.73 15.16
C LYS A 30 6.81 -2.03 14.23
N LEU A 31 7.11 -2.34 12.97
CA LEU A 31 6.09 -2.73 12.01
C LEU A 31 5.42 -4.04 12.43
N TRP A 32 6.19 -4.99 12.96
CA TRP A 32 5.65 -6.23 13.52
C TRP A 32 4.68 -5.96 14.68
N LEU A 33 5.04 -5.09 15.64
CA LEU A 33 4.14 -4.69 16.73
C LEU A 33 2.87 -4.01 16.20
N TYR A 34 3.01 -3.15 15.20
CA TYR A 34 1.87 -2.50 14.55
C TYR A 34 0.93 -3.52 13.91
N PHE A 35 1.45 -4.46 13.12
CA PHE A 35 0.63 -5.52 12.53
C PHE A 35 0.02 -6.45 13.60
N PHE A 36 0.75 -6.75 14.67
CA PHE A 36 0.22 -7.56 15.77
C PHE A 36 -1.03 -6.92 16.39
N LYS A 37 -0.99 -5.59 16.58
CA LYS A 37 -2.10 -4.85 17.18
C LYS A 37 -3.26 -4.59 16.22
N HIS A 38 -2.99 -4.33 14.94
CA HIS A 38 -3.99 -3.79 14.02
C HIS A 38 -4.33 -4.71 12.83
N LEU A 39 -3.41 -5.60 12.44
CA LEU A 39 -3.53 -6.46 11.26
C LEU A 39 -3.00 -7.89 11.54
N PRO A 40 -3.52 -8.61 12.55
CA PRO A 40 -2.98 -9.92 12.94
C PRO A 40 -3.02 -10.95 11.80
N SER A 41 -3.98 -10.85 10.88
CA SER A 41 -4.05 -11.70 9.67
C SER A 41 -2.84 -11.55 8.75
N VAL A 42 -2.29 -10.34 8.62
CA VAL A 42 -1.08 -10.05 7.82
C VAL A 42 0.14 -10.77 8.42
N LEU A 43 0.25 -10.76 9.76
CA LEU A 43 1.28 -11.55 10.45
C LEU A 43 1.09 -13.06 10.30
N PHE A 44 -0.17 -13.53 10.36
CA PHE A 44 -0.47 -14.94 10.17
C PHE A 44 -0.06 -15.42 8.78
N PHE A 45 -0.35 -14.64 7.73
CA PHE A 45 0.14 -14.92 6.37
C PHE A 45 1.66 -14.77 6.23
N GLY A 46 2.35 -14.20 7.21
CA GLY A 46 3.80 -14.00 7.17
C GLY A 46 4.22 -12.96 6.14
N VAL A 47 3.33 -12.01 5.84
CA VAL A 47 3.60 -10.89 4.94
C VAL A 47 4.69 -10.00 5.53
N ARG A 48 5.61 -9.51 4.69
CA ARG A 48 6.73 -8.66 5.12
C ARG A 48 6.92 -7.48 4.18
N LEU A 49 7.15 -6.31 4.75
CA LEU A 49 7.64 -5.15 4.01
C LEU A 49 9.10 -5.37 3.61
N LYS A 50 9.41 -5.31 2.32
CA LYS A 50 10.76 -5.42 1.77
C LYS A 50 11.37 -4.03 1.56
N SER A 51 10.61 -3.12 0.96
CA SER A 51 11.02 -1.72 0.79
C SER A 51 9.80 -0.80 0.78
N LEU A 52 9.99 0.44 1.22
CA LEU A 52 8.95 1.47 1.22
C LEU A 52 9.58 2.82 0.95
N THR A 53 9.07 3.54 -0.03
CA THR A 53 9.34 4.95 -0.33
C THR A 53 7.99 5.64 -0.58
N PRO A 54 7.94 6.96 -0.71
CA PRO A 54 6.72 7.67 -1.08
C PRO A 54 6.18 7.32 -2.48
N TYR A 55 7.03 6.76 -3.35
CA TYR A 55 6.71 6.48 -4.75
C TYR A 55 6.49 5.00 -5.03
N LYS A 56 7.12 4.14 -4.23
CA LYS A 56 7.18 2.70 -4.44
C LYS A 56 7.20 1.93 -3.13
N ALA A 57 6.53 0.78 -3.09
CA ALA A 57 6.68 -0.20 -2.02
C ALA A 57 6.70 -1.62 -2.57
N GLU A 58 7.47 -2.46 -1.90
CA GLU A 58 7.57 -3.90 -2.17
C GLU A 58 7.20 -4.67 -0.92
N VAL A 59 6.21 -5.55 -1.05
CA VAL A 59 5.70 -6.40 0.03
C VAL A 59 5.79 -7.85 -0.41
N THR A 60 6.23 -8.74 0.48
CA THR A 60 6.42 -10.15 0.17
C THR A 60 5.45 -11.04 0.93
N VAL A 61 5.02 -12.13 0.30
CA VAL A 61 4.25 -13.21 0.95
C VAL A 61 4.90 -14.56 0.62
N PRO A 62 5.22 -15.38 1.62
CA PRO A 62 5.88 -16.66 1.39
C PRO A 62 4.85 -17.72 0.98
N PHE A 63 5.25 -18.69 0.16
CA PHE A 63 4.49 -19.92 -0.05
C PHE A 63 4.79 -20.92 1.08
N LYS A 64 3.89 -21.01 2.07
CA LYS A 64 4.00 -21.84 3.27
C LYS A 64 2.63 -22.40 3.66
N TRP A 65 2.59 -23.24 4.70
CA TRP A 65 1.35 -23.87 5.14
C TRP A 65 0.20 -22.89 5.44
N ARG A 66 0.52 -21.71 5.98
CA ARG A 66 -0.47 -20.66 6.33
C ARG A 66 -1.01 -19.89 5.14
N THR A 67 -0.37 -20.02 3.98
CA THR A 67 -0.66 -19.23 2.79
C THR A 67 -0.94 -20.09 1.57
N GLN A 68 -0.79 -21.41 1.64
CA GLN A 68 -1.11 -22.31 0.52
C GLN A 68 -2.61 -22.58 0.42
N ASN A 69 -3.08 -22.84 -0.81
CA ASN A 69 -4.40 -23.38 -1.10
C ASN A 69 -4.32 -24.87 -1.50
N PRO A 70 -5.46 -25.58 -1.65
CA PRO A 70 -5.48 -26.99 -2.08
C PRO A 70 -4.85 -27.26 -3.45
N PHE A 71 -4.62 -26.22 -4.26
CA PHE A 71 -4.04 -26.31 -5.60
C PHE A 71 -2.52 -26.10 -5.63
N ARG A 72 -1.86 -26.15 -4.46
CA ARG A 72 -0.41 -25.99 -4.28
C ARG A 72 0.11 -24.64 -4.77
N SER A 73 -0.62 -23.57 -4.45
CA SER A 73 -0.23 -22.19 -4.75
C SER A 73 -0.61 -21.26 -3.60
N ILE A 74 -0.10 -20.04 -3.58
CA ILE A 74 -0.48 -19.03 -2.58
C ILE A 74 -1.97 -18.71 -2.75
N TYR A 75 -2.71 -18.87 -1.66
CA TYR A 75 -4.11 -18.53 -1.50
C TYR A 75 -4.40 -17.10 -1.94
N ALA A 76 -5.50 -16.92 -2.69
CA ALA A 76 -5.95 -15.64 -3.23
C ALA A 76 -5.98 -14.53 -2.17
N GLY A 77 -6.51 -14.80 -0.98
CA GLY A 77 -6.57 -13.81 0.10
C GLY A 77 -5.20 -13.41 0.66
N ALA A 78 -4.21 -14.31 0.65
CA ALA A 78 -2.85 -13.99 1.08
C ALA A 78 -2.11 -13.13 0.02
N GLN A 79 -2.34 -13.40 -1.26
CA GLN A 79 -1.88 -12.53 -2.35
C GLN A 79 -2.52 -11.13 -2.27
N PHE A 80 -3.85 -11.08 -2.11
CA PHE A 80 -4.60 -9.85 -1.94
C PHE A 80 -4.07 -9.00 -0.78
N ALA A 81 -3.87 -9.59 0.40
CA ALA A 81 -3.38 -8.87 1.57
C ALA A 81 -1.98 -8.28 1.34
N ALA A 82 -1.08 -9.01 0.68
CA ALA A 82 0.25 -8.48 0.35
C ALA A 82 0.19 -7.38 -0.70
N ALA A 83 -0.69 -7.54 -1.70
CA ALA A 83 -0.87 -6.56 -2.76
C ALA A 83 -1.46 -5.25 -2.24
N GLU A 84 -2.55 -5.33 -1.48
CA GLU A 84 -3.23 -4.20 -0.84
C GLU A 84 -2.27 -3.43 0.07
N LEU A 85 -1.53 -4.14 0.92
CA LEU A 85 -0.56 -3.52 1.83
C LEU A 85 0.54 -2.73 1.09
N SER A 86 0.95 -3.15 -0.11
CA SER A 86 1.97 -2.43 -0.89
C SER A 86 1.54 -1.01 -1.27
N ASN A 87 0.28 -0.80 -1.61
CA ASN A 87 -0.23 0.53 -1.94
C ASN A 87 -0.82 1.25 -0.72
N GLY A 88 -1.41 0.51 0.24
CA GLY A 88 -1.93 1.05 1.49
C GLY A 88 -0.86 1.68 2.38
N LEU A 89 0.36 1.10 2.44
CA LEU A 89 1.47 1.71 3.18
C LEU A 89 1.95 3.03 2.56
N ILE A 90 1.93 3.15 1.23
CA ILE A 90 2.28 4.39 0.54
C ILE A 90 1.22 5.46 0.86
N ALA A 91 -0.05 5.16 0.62
CA ALA A 91 -1.14 6.09 0.87
C ALA A 91 -1.22 6.50 2.35
N GLY A 92 -1.11 5.56 3.29
CA GLY A 92 -1.07 5.80 4.73
C GLY A 92 0.11 6.67 5.16
N HIS A 93 1.28 6.50 4.53
CA HIS A 93 2.43 7.38 4.76
C HIS A 93 2.19 8.79 4.22
N LEU A 94 1.60 8.91 3.03
CA LEU A 94 1.29 10.20 2.43
C LEU A 94 0.30 10.96 3.33
N ILE A 95 -0.82 10.39 3.76
CA ILE A 95 -1.82 11.13 4.55
C ILE A 95 -1.37 11.45 6.00
N TYR A 96 -0.25 10.89 6.46
CA TYR A 96 0.18 11.04 7.85
C TYR A 96 0.48 12.48 8.24
N GLY A 97 -0.10 12.93 9.35
CA GLY A 97 0.11 14.27 9.87
C GLY A 97 -0.62 15.38 9.11
N ARG A 98 -1.52 15.05 8.18
CA ARG A 98 -2.26 16.02 7.34
C ARG A 98 -3.71 16.25 7.79
N GLY A 99 -4.00 16.02 9.06
CA GLY A 99 -5.36 16.07 9.59
C GLY A 99 -6.10 14.75 9.44
N LYS A 100 -7.40 14.77 9.72
CA LYS A 100 -8.25 13.57 9.60
C LYS A 100 -8.66 13.40 8.14
N MET A 101 -8.32 12.25 7.57
CA MET A 101 -8.71 11.89 6.22
C MET A 101 -9.26 10.47 6.24
N ALA A 102 -10.41 10.26 5.61
CA ALA A 102 -10.88 8.92 5.29
C ALA A 102 -10.12 8.39 4.08
N MET A 103 -9.70 7.13 4.17
CA MET A 103 -8.99 6.37 3.15
C MET A 103 -9.66 5.00 3.08
N LEU A 104 -10.30 4.70 1.96
CA LEU A 104 -11.12 3.49 1.78
C LEU A 104 -10.86 2.86 0.43
N ILE A 105 -10.81 1.53 0.36
CA ILE A 105 -10.86 0.82 -0.92
C ILE A 105 -12.33 0.74 -1.35
N THR A 106 -12.66 1.26 -2.54
CA THR A 106 -14.02 1.25 -3.09
C THR A 106 -14.20 0.23 -4.21
N LYS A 107 -13.12 -0.15 -4.91
CA LYS A 107 -13.13 -1.18 -5.94
C LYS A 107 -11.80 -1.92 -5.97
N VAL A 108 -11.85 -3.21 -6.28
CA VAL A 108 -10.67 -4.02 -6.59
C VAL A 108 -10.93 -4.82 -7.86
N GLU A 109 -9.95 -4.87 -8.75
CA GLU A 109 -9.91 -5.74 -9.91
C GLU A 109 -8.65 -6.61 -9.84
N ILE A 110 -8.78 -7.91 -10.10
CA ILE A 110 -7.69 -8.88 -9.92
C ILE A 110 -7.57 -9.78 -11.15
N GLU A 111 -6.37 -9.85 -11.71
CA GLU A 111 -5.97 -10.77 -12.76
C GLU A 111 -4.97 -11.78 -12.17
N TYR A 112 -5.30 -13.09 -12.23
CA TYR A 112 -4.36 -14.17 -11.91
C TYR A 112 -3.76 -14.72 -13.21
N VAL A 113 -2.49 -14.45 -13.42
CA VAL A 113 -1.76 -14.82 -14.64
C VAL A 113 -1.19 -16.23 -14.52
N LYS A 114 -0.58 -16.56 -13.38
CA LYS A 114 0.06 -17.84 -13.10
C LYS A 114 -0.09 -18.23 -11.63
N LYS A 115 0.09 -19.52 -11.34
CA LYS A 115 0.11 -20.02 -9.97
C LYS A 115 1.31 -19.43 -9.22
N ALA A 116 1.04 -18.79 -8.09
CA ALA A 116 2.09 -18.37 -7.18
C ALA A 116 2.63 -19.56 -6.37
N THR A 117 3.77 -20.15 -6.74
CA THR A 117 4.34 -21.36 -6.10
C THR A 117 5.64 -21.13 -5.32
N SER A 118 6.08 -19.89 -5.14
CA SER A 118 7.27 -19.50 -4.39
C SER A 118 7.05 -18.16 -3.66
N LEU A 119 8.09 -17.63 -3.01
CA LEU A 119 8.04 -16.30 -2.42
C LEU A 119 7.61 -15.28 -3.49
N THR A 120 6.51 -14.58 -3.25
CA THR A 120 5.95 -13.63 -4.21
C THR A 120 6.16 -12.22 -3.71
N THR A 121 6.68 -11.33 -4.56
CA THR A 121 6.85 -9.91 -4.27
C THR A 121 5.78 -9.11 -5.00
N PHE A 122 4.97 -8.40 -4.24
CA PHE A 122 3.97 -7.45 -4.71
C PHE A 122 4.54 -6.05 -4.68
N THR A 123 4.56 -5.41 -5.85
CA THR A 123 5.17 -4.09 -6.04
C THR A 123 4.13 -3.10 -6.54
N CYS A 124 3.97 -2.00 -5.82
CA CYS A 124 3.26 -0.80 -6.30
C CYS A 124 4.30 0.28 -6.55
N GLU A 125 4.31 0.86 -7.75
CA GLU A 125 5.20 1.96 -8.17
C GLU A 125 4.41 3.23 -8.51
N GLU A 126 3.12 3.24 -8.18
CA GLU A 126 2.19 4.32 -8.55
C GLU A 126 1.98 5.33 -7.41
N GLY A 127 2.99 5.51 -6.55
CA GLY A 127 2.90 6.43 -5.41
C GLY A 127 2.67 7.89 -5.83
N GLN A 128 3.13 8.29 -7.03
CA GLN A 128 2.80 9.61 -7.59
C GLN A 128 1.30 9.77 -7.85
N LYS A 129 0.61 8.74 -8.37
CA LYS A 129 -0.85 8.79 -8.59
C LYS A 129 -1.62 8.98 -7.28
N LEU A 130 -1.19 8.27 -6.23
CA LEU A 130 -1.75 8.44 -4.89
C LEU A 130 -1.51 9.85 -4.37
N MET A 131 -0.28 10.37 -4.55
CA MET A 131 0.07 11.72 -4.15
C MET A 131 -0.84 12.76 -4.82
N ASP A 132 -0.99 12.67 -6.14
CA ASP A 132 -1.82 13.62 -6.90
C ASP A 132 -3.30 13.56 -6.49
N GLY A 133 -3.85 12.35 -6.28
CA GLY A 133 -5.25 12.21 -5.86
C GLY A 133 -5.50 12.69 -4.42
N ILE A 134 -4.57 12.44 -3.50
CA ILE A 134 -4.64 12.96 -2.13
C ILE A 134 -4.55 14.50 -2.14
N GLN A 135 -3.65 15.07 -2.95
CA GLN A 135 -3.56 16.53 -3.11
C GLN A 135 -4.89 17.10 -3.58
N LYS A 136 -5.50 16.51 -4.62
CA LYS A 136 -6.80 16.95 -5.13
C LYS A 136 -7.89 16.87 -4.07
N ALA A 137 -7.91 15.82 -3.24
CA ALA A 137 -8.89 15.68 -2.17
C ALA A 137 -8.75 16.77 -1.09
N ILE A 138 -7.52 17.19 -0.81
CA ILE A 138 -7.22 18.30 0.10
C ILE A 138 -7.65 19.64 -0.52
N ASP A 139 -7.29 19.88 -1.78
CA ASP A 139 -7.52 21.16 -2.46
C ASP A 139 -9.00 21.44 -2.71
N LEU A 140 -9.77 20.40 -3.03
CA LEU A 140 -11.19 20.51 -3.37
C LEU A 140 -12.10 20.29 -2.17
N GLY A 141 -11.63 19.60 -1.12
CA GLY A 141 -12.48 19.17 0.00
C GLY A 141 -13.50 18.07 -0.37
N GLU A 142 -13.46 17.60 -1.62
CA GLU A 142 -14.36 16.58 -2.17
C GLU A 142 -13.68 15.20 -2.20
N PRO A 143 -14.44 14.09 -2.12
CA PRO A 143 -13.88 12.75 -2.28
C PRO A 143 -13.17 12.59 -3.63
N GLN A 144 -11.96 12.04 -3.63
CA GLN A 144 -11.24 11.71 -4.86
C GLN A 144 -10.94 10.21 -4.92
N GLU A 145 -11.23 9.59 -6.07
CA GLU A 145 -10.88 8.20 -6.33
C GLU A 145 -9.58 8.09 -7.14
N VAL A 146 -8.73 7.14 -6.74
CA VAL A 146 -7.46 6.84 -7.42
C VAL A 146 -7.33 5.33 -7.54
N THR A 147 -7.24 4.85 -8.78
CA THR A 147 -6.91 3.44 -9.04
C THR A 147 -5.40 3.27 -9.20
N VAL A 148 -4.82 2.35 -8.43
CA VAL A 148 -3.41 1.99 -8.52
C VAL A 148 -3.17 0.51 -8.79
N LEU A 149 -2.15 0.21 -9.58
CA LEU A 149 -1.70 -1.15 -9.90
C LEU A 149 -0.62 -1.63 -8.94
N THR A 150 -0.83 -2.85 -8.44
CA THR A 150 0.20 -3.68 -7.82
C THR A 150 0.45 -4.93 -8.67
N THR A 151 1.72 -5.22 -8.97
CA THR A 151 2.12 -6.43 -9.70
C THR A 151 2.79 -7.43 -8.78
N GLY A 152 2.29 -8.67 -8.76
CA GLY A 152 2.89 -9.81 -8.06
C GLY A 152 3.87 -10.57 -8.96
N THR A 153 5.11 -10.74 -8.51
CA THR A 153 6.18 -11.43 -9.25
C THR A 153 6.87 -12.51 -8.42
N GLN A 154 7.41 -13.52 -9.09
CA GLN A 154 8.24 -14.58 -8.51
C GLN A 154 9.67 -14.53 -9.06
N LYS A 155 10.41 -15.64 -8.96
CA LYS A 155 11.76 -15.79 -9.51
C LYS A 155 11.80 -15.28 -10.95
N ASP A 156 12.92 -14.62 -11.28
CA ASP A 156 13.20 -14.09 -12.62
C ASP A 156 12.16 -13.09 -13.16
N GLY A 157 11.36 -12.48 -12.28
CA GLY A 157 10.37 -11.47 -12.65
C GLY A 157 9.08 -12.04 -13.22
N GLU A 158 8.83 -13.35 -13.10
CA GLU A 158 7.62 -13.99 -13.60
C GLU A 158 6.37 -13.39 -12.92
N VAL A 159 5.49 -12.77 -13.73
CA VAL A 159 4.24 -12.18 -13.24
C VAL A 159 3.24 -13.29 -12.91
N VAL A 160 2.76 -13.31 -11.67
CA VAL A 160 1.74 -14.26 -11.20
C VAL A 160 0.37 -13.61 -11.04
N SER A 161 0.31 -12.32 -10.74
CA SER A 161 -0.95 -11.58 -10.66
C SER A 161 -0.77 -10.08 -10.84
N ARG A 162 -1.85 -9.41 -11.28
CA ARG A 162 -1.98 -7.96 -11.33
C ARG A 162 -3.25 -7.57 -10.59
N MET A 163 -3.16 -6.55 -9.74
CA MET A 163 -4.27 -6.13 -8.91
C MET A 163 -4.40 -4.62 -8.95
N TRP A 164 -5.58 -4.13 -9.28
CA TRP A 164 -5.90 -2.71 -9.28
C TRP A 164 -6.78 -2.39 -8.07
N PHE A 165 -6.35 -1.43 -7.28
CA PHE A 165 -7.04 -0.97 -6.07
C PHE A 165 -7.51 0.47 -6.29
N THR A 166 -8.82 0.70 -6.25
CA THR A 166 -9.38 2.04 -6.23
C THR A 166 -9.53 2.50 -4.79
N TRP A 167 -8.79 3.55 -4.45
CA TRP A 167 -8.85 4.24 -3.16
C TRP A 167 -9.70 5.49 -3.26
N SER A 168 -10.60 5.71 -2.31
CA SER A 168 -11.29 6.97 -2.08
C SER A 168 -10.65 7.71 -0.91
N PHE A 169 -10.26 8.96 -1.16
CA PHE A 169 -9.71 9.88 -0.17
C PHE A 169 -10.66 11.04 0.07
N LYS A 170 -10.98 11.34 1.33
CA LYS A 170 -11.83 12.48 1.70
C LYS A 170 -11.37 13.12 3.01
N MET A 171 -11.21 14.44 3.02
CA MET A 171 -11.02 15.19 4.27
C MET A 171 -12.21 14.99 5.22
N ARG A 172 -11.92 14.92 6.52
CA ARG A 172 -12.93 14.82 7.58
C ARG A 172 -12.79 16.02 8.51
N ASP A 173 -13.93 16.45 9.04
CA ASP A 173 -14.04 17.51 10.04
C ASP A 173 -13.46 17.08 11.42
#